data_AF-A0A2D9WFD7-F1
#
_entry.id   AF-A0A2D9WFD7-F1
#
_cell.length_a   1.000
_cell.length_b   1.000
_cell.length_c   1.000
_cell.angle_alpha   90.00
_cell.angle_beta   90.00
_cell.angle_gamma   90.00
#
_symmetry.space_group_name_H-M   'P 1'
#
loop_
_entity.id
_entity.type
_entity.pdbx_description
1 polymer ?
#
loop_
_entity_poly.entity_id
_entity_poly.type
_entity_poly.pdbx_seq_one_letter_code
_entity_poly.pdbx_strand_id
1 'polypeptide(L)' 'MINVTGFRYCRLGTANLEETVKFAKDIIGLELVDIKDGFAYMRGDDRDHNIVYFQGDPNDHTVGLS' A
#
# COMPACT_ATOMS: atom_id res chain seq x y z
N MET A 1 11.54 25.02 -6.92
CA MET A 1 11.19 23.89 -7.81
C MET A 1 11.41 22.61 -7.01
N ILE A 2 10.46 21.68 -6.99
CA ILE A 2 10.63 20.40 -6.28
C ILE A 2 11.53 19.49 -7.12
N ASN A 3 12.41 18.72 -6.47
CA ASN A 3 13.23 17.70 -7.13
C ASN A 3 12.61 16.32 -6.90
N VAL A 4 12.07 15.71 -7.95
CA VAL A 4 11.48 14.38 -7.89
C VAL A 4 12.59 13.35 -8.14
N THR A 5 12.85 12.53 -7.13
CA THR A 5 13.87 11.48 -7.10
C THR A 5 13.31 10.11 -7.49
N GLY A 6 11.99 9.88 -7.37
CA GLY A 6 11.38 8.64 -7.84
C GLY A 6 10.04 8.29 -7.22
N PHE A 7 9.70 7.00 -7.27
CA PHE A 7 8.47 6.45 -6.73
C PHE A 7 8.61 6.11 -5.24
N ARG A 8 7.73 6.67 -4.40
CA ARG A 8 7.75 6.45 -2.95
C ARG A 8 6.79 5.37 -2.49
N TYR A 9 5.52 5.45 -2.92
CA TYR A 9 4.48 4.50 -2.52
C TYR A 9 3.25 4.54 -3.44
N CYS A 10 2.41 3.51 -3.36
CA CYS A 10 1.03 3.57 -3.84
C CYS A 10 0.02 3.34 -2.71
N ARG A 11 -1.14 3.99 -2.81
CA ARG A 11 -2.33 3.73 -1.99
C ARG A 11 -3.42 3.20 -2.90
N LEU A 12 -3.93 2.02 -2.61
CA LEU A 12 -4.81 1.26 -3.48
C LEU A 12 -6.12 0.93 -2.75
N GLY A 13 -7.24 1.38 -3.30
CA GLY A 13 -8.56 0.94 -2.88
C GLY A 13 -8.79 -0.53 -3.20
N THR A 14 -9.52 -1.22 -2.34
CA THR A 14 -9.94 -2.61 -2.55
C THR A 14 -11.35 -2.84 -2.02
N ALA A 15 -12.11 -3.72 -2.68
CA ALA A 15 -13.45 -4.08 -2.23
C ALA A 15 -13.44 -4.85 -0.89
N ASN A 16 -12.35 -5.56 -0.58
CA ASN A 16 -12.18 -6.32 0.65
C ASN A 16 -10.75 -6.20 1.16
N LEU A 17 -10.57 -5.43 2.24
CA LEU A 17 -9.24 -5.17 2.79
C LEU A 17 -8.59 -6.43 3.37
N GLU A 18 -9.36 -7.27 4.08
CA GLU A 18 -8.84 -8.48 4.73
C GLU A 18 -8.30 -9.48 3.70
N GLU A 19 -9.08 -9.79 2.67
CA GLU A 19 -8.66 -10.71 1.60
C GLU A 19 -7.47 -10.16 0.82
N THR A 20 -7.44 -8.85 0.60
CA THR A 20 -6.34 -8.18 -0.12
C THR A 20 -5.04 -8.23 0.68
N VAL A 21 -5.10 -7.95 1.98
CA VAL A 21 -3.93 -8.07 2.87
C VAL A 21 -3.43 -9.51 2.91
N LYS A 22 -4.34 -10.49 2.99
CA LYS A 22 -3.97 -11.90 2.94
C LYS A 22 -3.28 -12.28 1.63
N PHE A 23 -3.83 -11.87 0.50
CA PHE A 23 -3.21 -12.09 -0.82
C PHE A 23 -1.83 -11.41 -0.93
N ALA A 24 -1.74 -10.13 -0.55
CA ALA A 24 -0.52 -9.35 -0.57
C ALA A 24 0.58 -9.97 0.30
N LYS A 25 0.22 -10.49 1.47
CA LYS A 25 1.16 -11.13 2.39
C LYS A 25 1.54 -12.53 1.94
N ASP A 26 0.54 -13.39 1.75
CA ASP A 26 0.76 -14.84 1.63
C ASP A 26 1.13 -15.27 0.21
N ILE A 27 0.71 -14.51 -0.81
CA ILE A 27 0.95 -14.84 -2.22
C ILE A 27 2.05 -13.96 -2.83
N ILE A 28 1.99 -12.65 -2.61
CA ILE A 28 3.02 -11.73 -3.14
C ILE A 28 4.28 -11.73 -2.26
N GLY A 29 4.14 -11.96 -0.95
CA GLY A 29 5.26 -11.92 -0.01
C GLY A 29 5.56 -10.54 0.57
N LEU A 30 4.59 -9.62 0.55
CA LEU A 30 4.73 -8.33 1.23
C LEU A 30 4.65 -8.51 2.75
N GLU A 31 5.40 -7.69 3.47
CA GLU A 31 5.29 -7.62 4.92
C GLU A 31 4.18 -6.64 5.31
N LEU A 32 3.27 -7.06 6.18
CA LEU A 32 2.31 -6.17 6.85
C LEU A 32 3.01 -5.45 7.99
N VAL A 33 3.12 -4.13 7.87
CA VAL A 33 3.82 -3.26 8.83
C VAL A 33 2.86 -2.80 9.92
N ASP A 34 1.68 -2.31 9.55
CA ASP A 34 0.67 -1.82 10.50
C ASP A 34 -0.74 -1.85 9.88
N ILE A 35 -1.76 -1.89 10.74
CA ILE A 35 -3.16 -1.62 10.38
C ILE A 35 -3.67 -0.49 11.25
N LYS A 36 -3.96 0.65 10.64
CA LYS A 36 -4.39 1.85 11.36
C LYS A 36 -5.40 2.65 10.56
N ASP A 37 -6.46 3.10 11.23
CA ASP A 37 -7.52 3.95 10.66
C ASP A 37 -8.15 3.41 9.36
N GLY A 38 -8.25 2.08 9.23
CA GLY A 38 -8.79 1.42 8.04
C GLY A 38 -7.81 1.26 6.88
N PHE A 39 -6.53 1.55 7.10
CA PHE A 39 -5.44 1.37 6.15
C PHE A 39 -4.52 0.23 6.58
N ALA A 40 -4.15 -0.63 5.64
CA ALA A 40 -3.11 -1.63 5.83
C ALA A 40 -1.83 -1.18 5.15
N TYR A 41 -0.78 -0.93 5.94
CA TYR A 41 0.51 -0.47 5.48
C TYR A 41 1.41 -1.68 5.24
N MET A 42 1.89 -1.83 4.01
CA MET A 42 2.69 -2.96 3.56
C MET A 42 4.04 -2.48 3.01
N ARG A 43 5.05 -3.34 3.07
CA ARG A 43 6.35 -3.11 2.41
C ARG A 43 6.87 -4.34 1.69
N GLY A 44 7.58 -4.09 0.60
CA GLY A 44 8.37 -5.09 -0.14
C GLY A 44 9.88 -4.84 -0.11
N ASP A 45 10.33 -3.79 0.59
CA ASP A 45 11.76 -3.45 0.77
C ASP A 45 11.99 -2.84 2.17
N ASP A 46 13.14 -2.20 2.38
CA ASP A 46 13.60 -1.67 3.67
C ASP A 46 12.93 -0.36 4.11
N ARG A 47 12.04 0.20 3.28
CA ARG A 47 11.31 1.44 3.59
C ARG A 47 10.19 1.18 4.60
N ASP A 48 9.76 2.24 5.31
CA ASP A 48 8.66 2.14 6.31
C ASP A 48 7.38 1.50 5.74
N HIS A 49 7.01 1.90 4.53
CA HIS A 49 5.99 1.26 3.68
C HIS A 49 6.19 1.73 2.24
N ASN A 50 5.69 0.95 1.30
CA ASN A 50 5.67 1.30 -0.11
C ASN A 50 4.35 0.93 -0.82
N ILE A 51 3.45 0.21 -0.14
CA ILE A 51 2.10 -0.12 -0.60
C ILE A 51 1.13 0.08 0.57
N VAL A 52 0.00 0.73 0.34
CA VAL A 52 -1.05 0.93 1.35
C VAL A 52 -2.40 0.50 0.77
N TYR A 53 -3.10 -0.41 1.43
CA TYR A 53 -4.45 -0.80 1.04
C TYR A 53 -5.50 -0.15 1.92
N PHE A 54 -6.66 0.18 1.37
CA PHE A 54 -7.84 0.61 2.13
C PHE A 54 -9.11 0.06 1.51
N GLN A 55 -10.16 -0.15 2.32
CA GLN A 55 -11.43 -0.63 1.79
C GLN A 55 -12.18 0.50 1.07
N GLY A 56 -12.53 0.30 -0.20
CA GLY A 56 -13.14 1.33 -1.06
C GLY A 56 -13.28 0.89 -2.52
N ASP A 57 -13.40 1.87 -3.41
CA ASP A 57 -13.43 1.64 -4.86
C ASP A 57 -12.07 1.08 -5.34
N PRO A 58 -12.03 -0.08 -5.99
CA PRO A 58 -10.80 -0.59 -6.61
C PRO A 58 -10.19 0.31 -7.70
N ASN A 59 -10.85 1.40 -8.11
CA ASN A 59 -10.29 2.40 -9.01
C ASN A 59 -9.77 3.66 -8.28
N ASP A 60 -10.03 3.80 -6.98
CA ASP A 60 -9.48 4.89 -6.16
C ASP A 60 -8.03 4.54 -5.77
N HIS A 61 -7.10 5.02 -6.58
CA HIS A 61 -5.68 4.78 -6.41
C HIS A 61 -4.90 6.10 -6.41
N THR A 62 -3.87 6.18 -5.58
CA THR A 62 -2.96 7.32 -5.52
C THR A 62 -1.51 6.83 -5.58
N VAL A 63 -0.67 7.59 -6.29
CA VAL A 63 0.79 7.37 -6.33
C VAL A 63 1.49 8.55 -5.66
N GLY A 64 2.42 8.25 -4.75
CA GLY A 64 3.29 9.22 -4.13
C GLY A 64 4.69 9.19 -4.74
N LEU A 65 5.23 10.37 -5.00
CA LEU A 65 6.58 10.57 -5.50
C LEU A 65 7.45 11.23 -4.41
N SER A 66 8.73 10.89 -4.37
CA SER A 66 9.77 11.56 -3.57
C SER A 66 10.76 12.30 -4.46
#